data_AF-A0A383D5Z7-F1
#
_entry.id   AF-A0A383D5Z7-F1
#
_cell.length_a   1.000
_cell.length_b   1.000
_cell.length_c   1.000
_cell.angle_alpha   90.00
_cell.angle_beta   90.00
_cell.angle_gamma   90.00
#
_symmetry.space_group_name_H-M   'P 1'
#
loop_
_entity.id
_entity.type
_entity.pdbx_description
1 polymer ?
#
loop_
_entity_poly.entity_id
_entity_poly.type
_entity_poly.pdbx_seq_one_letter_code
_entity_poly.pdbx_strand_id
1 'polypeptide(L)' 'MKQTKLLIILDGWGHSESTDNNAIAMANTPNWDHFLNNYPHTLIGTSGSSVGLPLGQMGNSEVGHLTIG' A
#
# COMPACT_ATOMS: atom_id res chain seq x y z
N MET A 1 14.15 -25.03 12.88
CA MET A 1 13.46 -23.82 13.41
C MET A 1 12.41 -23.38 12.40
N LYS A 2 11.19 -23.08 12.84
CA LYS A 2 10.14 -22.56 11.96
C LYS A 2 10.51 -21.13 11.52
N GLN A 3 10.41 -20.84 10.23
CA GLN A 3 10.51 -19.46 9.75
C GLN A 3 9.11 -18.85 9.72
N THR A 4 8.86 -17.92 10.63
CA THR A 4 7.61 -17.15 10.65
C THR A 4 7.61 -16.14 9.51
N LYS A 5 6.50 -16.08 8.76
CA LYS A 5 6.24 -15.05 7.75
C LYS A 5 5.13 -14.14 8.28
N LEU A 6 5.21 -12.86 7.92
CA LEU A 6 4.26 -11.84 8.36
C LEU A 6 3.82 -11.03 7.14
N LEU A 7 2.51 -10.87 6.98
CA LEU A 7 1.89 -9.94 6.05
C LEU A 7 1.20 -8.85 6.88
N ILE A 8 1.51 -7.59 6.58
CA ILE A 8 0.91 -6.41 7.22
C ILE A 8 0.20 -5.61 6.14
N ILE A 9 -1.07 -5.28 6.37
CA ILE A 9 -1.89 -4.45 5.48
C ILE A 9 -2.16 -3.13 6.21
N LEU A 10 -1.65 -2.02 5.64
CA LEU A 10 -1.99 -0.68 6.08
C LEU A 10 -3.20 -0.20 5.25
N ASP A 11 -4.42 -0.42 5.74
CA ASP A 11 -5.63 -0.10 4.98
C ASP A 11 -5.76 1.41 4.74
N GLY A 12 -6.05 1.80 3.50
CA GLY A 12 -6.06 3.21 3.07
C GLY A 12 -4.69 3.89 2.95
N TRP A 13 -3.57 3.16 3.06
CA TRP A 13 -2.22 3.72 2.97
C TRP A 13 -1.65 3.69 1.53
N GLY A 14 -1.88 4.77 0.78
CA GLY A 14 -1.43 4.91 -0.61
C GLY A 14 -0.07 5.61 -0.79
N HIS A 15 0.39 5.65 -2.04
CA HIS A 15 1.53 6.47 -2.48
C HIS A 15 1.07 7.55 -3.45
N SER A 16 1.59 8.77 -3.28
CA SER A 16 1.39 9.90 -4.18
C SER A 16 2.64 10.76 -4.15
N GLU A 17 3.09 11.25 -5.31
CA GLU A 17 4.20 12.20 -5.42
C GLU A 17 3.81 13.59 -4.90
N SER A 18 2.51 13.90 -4.85
CA SER A 18 2.02 15.16 -4.29
C SER A 18 2.02 15.12 -2.77
N THR A 19 2.62 16.14 -2.17
CA THR A 19 2.59 16.38 -0.72
C THR A 19 1.40 17.23 -0.28
N ASP A 20 0.73 17.90 -1.22
CA ASP A 20 -0.38 18.80 -0.91
C ASP A 20 -1.59 18.02 -0.41
N ASN A 21 -2.07 18.37 0.78
CA ASN A 21 -3.18 17.68 1.47
C ASN A 21 -2.94 16.16 1.64
N ASN A 22 -1.68 15.72 1.67
CA ASN A 22 -1.31 14.32 1.80
C ASN A 22 -0.94 13.98 3.24
N ALA A 23 -1.89 13.42 3.99
CA ALA A 23 -1.68 13.06 5.39
C ALA A 23 -0.53 12.06 5.61
N ILE A 24 -0.29 11.15 4.67
CA ILE A 24 0.80 10.16 4.77
C ILE A 24 2.15 10.85 4.63
N ALA A 25 2.31 11.70 3.60
CA ALA A 25 3.57 12.43 3.37
C ALA A 25 3.86 13.47 4.47
N MET A 26 2.82 14.02 5.10
CA MET A 26 2.93 15.00 6.18
C MET A 26 3.09 14.38 7.58
N ALA A 27 2.86 13.07 7.73
CA ALA A 27 2.95 12.40 9.02
C ALA A 27 4.40 12.15 9.43
N ASN A 28 4.64 12.09 10.74
CA ASN A 28 5.92 11.63 11.28
C ASN A 28 5.91 10.09 11.35
N THR A 29 6.55 9.42 10.39
CA THR A 29 6.46 7.96 10.19
C THR A 29 7.82 7.25 10.31
N PRO A 30 8.56 7.42 11.41
CA PRO A 30 9.99 7.05 11.47
C PRO A 30 10.25 5.56 11.20
N ASN A 31 9.34 4.67 11.60
CA ASN A 31 9.47 3.24 11.34
C ASN A 31 9.21 2.89 9.87
N TRP A 32 8.20 3.52 9.25
CA TRP A 32 7.89 3.32 7.83
C TRP A 32 9.04 3.86 6.96
N ASP A 33 9.53 5.06 7.28
CA ASP A 33 10.64 5.70 6.60
C ASP A 33 11.91 4.86 6.74
N HIS A 34 12.16 4.28 7.92
CA HIS A 34 13.25 3.35 8.13
C HIS A 34 13.12 2.13 7.20
N PHE A 35 11.94 1.52 7.08
CA PHE A 35 11.75 0.36 6.21
C PHE A 35 11.99 0.70 4.73
N LEU A 36 11.42 1.79 4.24
CA LEU A 36 11.60 2.21 2.84
C LEU A 36 13.07 2.52 2.51
N ASN A 37 13.82 3.14 3.43
CA ASN A 37 15.22 3.49 3.20
C ASN A 37 16.19 2.30 3.27
N ASN A 38 15.84 1.22 3.99
CA ASN A 38 16.79 0.15 4.33
C ASN A 38 16.44 -1.22 3.72
N TYR A 39 15.23 -1.40 3.16
CA TYR A 39 14.79 -2.67 2.61
C TYR A 39 14.21 -2.52 1.19
N PRO A 40 14.30 -3.56 0.34
CA PRO A 40 13.70 -3.53 -0.99
C PRO A 40 12.19 -3.30 -0.91
N HIS A 41 11.69 -2.36 -1.70
CA HIS A 41 10.28 -2.02 -1.80
C HIS A 41 9.92 -1.67 -3.25
N THR A 42 8.63 -1.79 -3.58
CA THR A 42 8.07 -1.43 -4.89
C THR A 42 6.63 -0.97 -4.71
N LEU A 43 6.09 -0.29 -5.72
CA LEU A 43 4.66 0.00 -5.85
C LEU A 43 3.96 -1.10 -6.65
N ILE A 44 2.66 -1.26 -6.40
CA ILE A 44 1.77 -2.21 -7.10
C ILE A 44 0.46 -1.52 -7.47
N GLY A 45 -0.22 -2.02 -8.52
CA GLY A 45 -1.55 -1.53 -8.88
C GLY A 45 -2.62 -2.11 -7.97
N THR A 46 -3.39 -1.25 -7.30
CA THR A 46 -4.43 -1.63 -6.32
C THR A 46 -5.84 -1.17 -6.70
N SER A 47 -6.02 -0.71 -7.94
CA SER A 47 -7.28 -0.17 -8.44
C SER A 47 -7.47 -0.48 -9.93
N GLY A 48 -8.67 -0.20 -10.45
CA GLY A 48 -9.03 -0.46 -11.83
C GLY A 48 -8.73 -1.90 -12.28
N SER A 49 -8.25 -2.04 -13.51
CA SER A 49 -8.03 -3.35 -14.12
C SER A 49 -7.00 -4.20 -13.39
N SER A 50 -6.09 -3.60 -12.61
CA SER A 50 -5.09 -4.35 -11.82
C SER A 50 -5.72 -5.26 -10.76
N VAL A 51 -6.95 -4.95 -10.33
CA VAL A 51 -7.69 -5.72 -9.32
C VAL A 51 -9.06 -6.18 -9.82
N GLY A 52 -9.23 -6.25 -11.15
CA GLY A 52 -10.47 -6.72 -11.78
C GLY A 52 -11.63 -5.70 -11.78
N LEU A 53 -11.35 -4.43 -11.50
CA LEU A 53 -12.33 -3.34 -11.59
C LEU A 53 -12.28 -2.64 -12.96
N PRO A 54 -13.36 -1.96 -13.38
CA PRO A 54 -13.34 -1.03 -14.51
C PRO A 54 -12.20 -0.02 -14.44
N LEU A 55 -11.65 0.36 -15.60
CA LEU A 55 -10.56 1.33 -15.69
C LEU A 55 -10.94 2.65 -15.00
N GLY A 56 -10.04 3.19 -14.17
CA GLY A 56 -10.25 4.43 -13.42
C GLY A 56 -11.08 4.27 -12.15
N GLN A 57 -11.65 3.09 -11.88
CA GLN A 57 -12.37 2.85 -10.63
C GLN A 57 -11.40 2.65 -9.48
N MET A 58 -11.61 3.39 -8.39
CA MET A 58 -10.84 3.27 -7.16
C MET A 58 -10.99 1.86 -6.55
N GLY A 59 -9.91 1.34 -6.01
CA GLY A 59 -9.93 0.11 -5.21
C GLY A 59 -10.66 0.31 -3.88
N ASN A 60 -10.94 -0.78 -3.18
CA ASN A 60 -11.55 -0.77 -1.86
C ASN A 60 -11.08 -1.99 -1.05
N SER A 61 -11.39 -2.03 0.24
CA SER A 61 -10.93 -3.08 1.14
C SER A 61 -11.41 -4.47 0.72
N GLU A 62 -12.65 -4.63 0.23
CA GLU A 62 -13.19 -5.93 -0.18
C GLU A 62 -12.41 -6.51 -1.36
N VAL A 63 -12.33 -5.75 -2.46
CA VAL A 63 -11.61 -6.16 -3.67
C VAL A 63 -10.12 -6.34 -3.39
N GLY A 64 -9.53 -5.47 -2.58
CA GLY A 64 -8.12 -5.53 -2.20
C GLY A 64 -7.78 -6.80 -1.43
N HIS A 65 -8.53 -7.13 -0.38
CA HIS A 65 -8.29 -8.34 0.41
C HIS A 65 -8.55 -9.62 -0.40
N LEU A 66 -9.55 -9.60 -1.29
CA LEU A 66 -9.82 -10.71 -2.22
C LEU A 66 -8.69 -10.92 -3.25
N THR A 67 -8.02 -9.85 -3.67
CA THR A 67 -6.91 -9.95 -4.63
C THR A 67 -5.60 -10.39 -3.97
N ILE A 68 -5.39 -10.04 -2.70
CA ILE A 68 -4.20 -10.41 -1.93
C ILE A 68 -4.24 -11.88 -1.48
N GLY A 69 -5.43 -12.37 -1.10
CA GLY A 69 -5.66 -13.75 -0.65
C GLY A 69 -5.62 -14.76 -1.78
#